data_AF-D2QZW7-F1
#
_entry.id   AF-D2QZW7-F1
#
_cell.length_a   1.000
_cell.length_b   1.000
_cell.length_c   1.000
_cell.angle_alpha   90.00
_cell.angle_beta   90.00
_cell.angle_gamma   90.00
#
_symmetry.space_group_name_H-M   'P 1'
#
loop_
_entity.id
_entity.type
_entity.pdbx_description
1 polymer ?
#
loop_
_entity_poly.entity_id
_entity_poly.type
_entity_poly.pdbx_seq_one_letter_code
_entity_poly.pdbx_strand_id
1 'polypeptide(L)'
;MKRFFLSLAVAVIVAASASAAFAQPGGGFGGPGGGFGGGFGGGGGGGLDLLRDENVRKDLELVDEQVEKLTEIQGRMREVMGDFFRNNAPDFRNMRDLSEDERRAQFDSFRTKVEEAVAPIQKEVDEVLLPHQKERLKQIQNQARMRGQGTSQALTSGTLAEELGITDEQKEKLRAVEQEVQAELLKEIERLRTDAREKVLEVLTPEQREKYKTMMGSPIEFSQGRGPGGRGPGGAAGGRGPGAAGGTQRGPERPASGD
;
A
#
# COMPACT_ATOMS: atom_id res chain seq x y z
N MET A 1 -76.37 1.85 16.47
CA MET A 1 -76.40 3.20 15.84
C MET A 1 -75.13 3.91 16.31
N LYS A 2 -74.11 4.31 15.54
CA LYS A 2 -73.90 4.76 14.16
C LYS A 2 -72.51 4.19 13.74
N ARG A 3 -72.30 3.37 12.70
CA ARG A 3 -72.13 3.69 11.26
C ARG A 3 -71.32 4.99 11.02
N PHE A 4 -70.06 4.92 10.57
CA PHE A 4 -69.65 4.83 9.15
C PHE A 4 -68.28 5.54 8.84
N PHE A 5 -67.53 4.92 7.89
CA PHE A 5 -66.48 5.41 6.96
C PHE A 5 -65.08 5.77 7.50
N LEU A 6 -64.03 5.01 7.13
CA LEU A 6 -63.23 5.05 5.88
C LEU A 6 -62.32 6.28 5.80
N SER A 7 -61.00 6.08 5.80
CA SER A 7 -60.07 6.61 4.79
C SER A 7 -58.63 6.18 5.12
N LEU A 8 -58.15 5.23 4.33
CA LEU A 8 -56.75 4.87 4.11
C LEU A 8 -56.03 6.06 3.45
N ALA A 9 -54.97 6.58 4.07
CA ALA A 9 -54.05 7.51 3.43
C ALA A 9 -52.62 7.06 3.70
N VAL A 10 -52.13 6.18 2.82
CA VAL A 10 -50.72 5.83 2.69
C VAL A 10 -50.03 7.03 2.04
N ALA A 11 -49.36 7.86 2.84
CA ALA A 11 -48.50 8.92 2.34
C ALA A 11 -47.08 8.37 2.17
N VAL A 12 -46.80 7.81 1.00
CA VAL A 12 -45.43 7.58 0.52
C VAL A 12 -44.86 8.93 0.13
N ILE A 13 -44.08 9.53 1.04
CA ILE A 13 -43.24 10.70 0.73
C ILE A 13 -41.89 10.17 0.25
N VAL A 14 -41.76 10.02 -1.07
CA VAL A 14 -40.46 9.96 -1.74
C VAL A 14 -39.96 11.39 -1.84
N ALA A 15 -39.21 11.83 -0.83
CA ALA A 15 -38.46 13.07 -0.90
C ALA A 15 -37.12 12.80 -1.58
N ALA A 16 -37.05 13.18 -2.85
CA ALA A 16 -35.82 13.31 -3.62
C ALA A 16 -34.86 14.25 -2.88
N SER A 17 -33.82 13.68 -2.25
CA SER A 17 -32.68 14.43 -1.77
C SER A 17 -31.65 14.42 -2.88
N ALA A 18 -31.44 15.60 -3.46
CA ALA A 18 -30.53 15.87 -4.54
C ALA A 18 -29.14 15.29 -4.27
N SER A 19 -28.62 14.57 -5.26
CA SER A 19 -27.23 14.19 -5.38
C SER A 19 -26.38 15.46 -5.50
N ALA A 20 -26.01 16.05 -4.37
CA ALA A 20 -24.86 16.92 -4.31
C ALA A 20 -23.63 16.03 -4.49
N ALA A 21 -23.23 15.90 -5.75
CA ALA A 21 -21.90 15.46 -6.13
C ALA A 21 -20.89 16.24 -5.30
N PHE A 22 -20.27 15.58 -4.32
CA PHE A 22 -19.02 16.04 -3.73
C PHE A 22 -17.93 15.93 -4.79
N ALA A 23 -17.91 16.94 -5.66
CA ALA A 23 -16.69 17.36 -6.34
C ALA A 23 -15.78 17.96 -5.26
N GLN A 24 -14.95 17.12 -4.63
CA GLN A 24 -13.75 17.64 -3.96
C GLN A 24 -12.64 17.83 -5.02
N PRO A 25 -11.96 18.98 -5.02
CA PRO A 25 -10.87 19.28 -5.95
C PRO A 25 -9.76 18.24 -5.84
N GLY A 26 -9.23 17.82 -6.99
CA GLY A 26 -8.15 16.84 -7.08
C GLY A 26 -6.94 17.20 -6.22
N GLY A 27 -6.47 16.20 -5.47
CA GLY A 27 -5.22 16.24 -4.73
C GLY A 27 -4.86 14.83 -4.30
N GLY A 28 -3.73 14.32 -4.79
CA GLY A 28 -3.14 13.07 -4.28
C GLY A 28 -2.84 12.04 -5.36
N PHE A 29 -1.77 12.31 -6.11
CA PHE A 29 -1.00 11.32 -6.86
C PHE A 29 -0.75 10.07 -5.99
N GLY A 30 -1.40 8.95 -6.34
CA GLY A 30 -1.34 7.71 -5.57
C GLY A 30 -1.98 6.53 -6.31
N GLY A 31 -1.59 6.31 -7.56
CA GLY A 31 -2.02 5.13 -8.31
C GLY A 31 -1.36 3.85 -7.76
N PRO A 32 -2.02 2.67 -7.81
CA PRO A 32 -1.46 1.40 -7.34
C PRO A 32 -0.41 0.85 -8.32
N GLY A 33 0.72 1.52 -8.35
CA GLY A 33 2.02 1.01 -8.74
C GLY A 33 2.93 1.31 -7.57
N GLY A 34 2.76 0.54 -6.49
CA GLY A 34 3.55 0.62 -5.26
C GLY A 34 5.00 0.20 -5.49
N GLY A 35 5.69 0.94 -6.34
CA GLY A 35 7.13 0.81 -6.60
C GLY A 35 7.85 2.12 -6.31
N PHE A 36 7.30 2.96 -5.44
CA PHE A 36 7.98 4.18 -4.95
C PHE A 36 7.51 4.64 -3.55
N GLY A 37 6.85 3.76 -2.79
CA GLY A 37 6.28 4.12 -1.48
C GLY A 37 6.58 3.14 -0.34
N GLY A 38 7.16 1.97 -0.61
CA GLY A 38 7.46 0.95 0.41
C GLY A 38 8.92 0.49 0.47
N GLY A 39 9.73 0.77 -0.55
CA GLY A 39 11.13 0.31 -0.63
C GLY A 39 12.18 1.33 -0.18
N PHE A 40 11.81 2.60 -0.12
CA PHE A 40 12.73 3.69 0.21
C PHE A 40 12.65 4.16 1.67
N GLY A 41 11.66 3.67 2.42
CA GLY A 41 11.39 4.05 3.82
C GLY A 41 12.03 3.13 4.87
N GLY A 42 12.72 2.06 4.47
CA GLY A 42 13.21 1.04 5.40
C GLY A 42 14.63 1.25 5.95
N GLY A 43 15.43 2.10 5.33
CA GLY A 43 16.89 2.11 5.52
C GLY A 43 17.48 3.29 6.29
N GLY A 44 16.94 4.51 6.18
CA GLY A 44 17.66 5.71 6.62
C GLY A 44 17.12 6.46 7.84
N GLY A 45 15.88 6.19 8.27
CA GLY A 45 15.22 6.99 9.32
C GLY A 45 14.20 6.23 10.17
N GLY A 46 14.14 4.90 10.05
CA GLY A 46 13.07 4.08 10.63
C GLY A 46 12.98 4.14 12.16
N GLY A 47 14.08 4.43 12.86
CA GLY A 47 14.06 4.63 14.31
C GLY A 47 13.50 5.99 14.70
N LEU A 48 13.92 7.03 13.99
CA LEU A 48 13.48 8.40 14.25
C LEU A 48 11.98 8.56 14.06
N ASP A 49 11.37 7.95 13.05
CA ASP A 49 9.93 8.08 12.83
C ASP A 49 9.10 7.46 13.97
N LEU A 50 9.58 6.38 14.60
CA LEU A 50 8.94 5.74 15.76
C LEU A 50 8.92 6.65 16.98
N LEU A 51 9.90 7.54 17.12
CA LEU A 51 9.99 8.48 18.24
C LEU A 51 8.91 9.58 18.18
N ARG A 52 8.11 9.64 17.12
CA ARG A 52 6.89 10.48 17.10
C ARG A 52 5.79 9.91 17.99
N ASP A 53 5.74 8.59 18.12
CA ASP A 53 4.76 7.91 18.98
C ASP A 53 5.08 8.20 20.45
N GLU A 54 4.09 8.69 21.19
CA GLU A 54 4.24 9.02 22.61
C GLU A 54 4.50 7.78 23.47
N ASN A 55 3.91 6.62 23.12
CA ASN A 55 4.12 5.39 23.86
C ASN A 55 5.56 4.88 23.68
N VAL A 56 6.13 5.05 22.49
CA VAL A 56 7.54 4.73 22.24
C VAL A 56 8.46 5.62 23.07
N ARG A 57 8.19 6.94 23.10
CA ARG A 57 9.00 7.87 23.91
C ARG A 57 8.93 7.55 25.41
N LYS A 58 7.74 7.19 25.91
CA LYS A 58 7.54 6.79 27.32
C LYS A 58 8.23 5.47 27.65
N ASP A 59 8.11 4.46 26.78
CA ASP A 59 8.76 3.16 26.96
C ASP A 59 10.30 3.26 26.93
N LEU A 60 10.83 4.23 26.18
CA LEU A 60 12.25 4.59 26.16
C LEU A 60 12.66 5.53 27.30
N GLU A 61 11.71 5.97 28.12
CA GLU A 61 11.94 6.91 29.24
C GLU A 61 12.72 8.15 28.80
N LEU A 62 12.39 8.69 27.61
CA LEU A 62 13.08 9.87 27.09
C LEU A 62 12.72 11.10 27.94
N VAL A 63 13.75 11.80 28.41
CA VAL A 63 13.59 13.09 29.10
C VAL A 63 13.29 14.20 28.09
N ASP A 64 12.71 15.31 28.57
CA ASP A 64 12.25 16.41 27.73
C ASP A 64 13.37 16.96 26.83
N GLU A 65 14.60 17.08 27.36
CA GLU A 65 15.74 17.55 26.59
C GLU A 65 16.16 16.59 25.47
N GLN A 66 15.98 15.28 25.66
CA GLN A 66 16.20 14.29 24.60
C GLN A 66 15.11 14.41 23.53
N VAL A 67 13.85 14.56 23.94
CA VAL A 67 12.71 14.70 23.02
C VAL A 67 12.86 15.95 22.15
N GLU A 68 13.26 17.07 22.72
CA GLU A 68 13.51 18.32 21.98
C GLU A 68 14.60 18.11 20.92
N LYS A 69 15.77 17.61 21.31
CA LYS A 69 16.88 17.33 20.37
C LYS A 69 16.48 16.34 19.27
N LEU A 70 15.79 15.27 19.62
CA LEU A 70 15.32 14.27 18.64
C LEU A 70 14.30 14.87 17.67
N THR A 71 13.48 15.82 18.12
CA THR A 71 12.54 16.55 17.26
C THR A 71 13.26 17.44 16.26
N GLU A 72 14.31 18.15 16.68
CA GLU A 72 15.15 18.95 15.79
C GLU A 72 15.88 18.06 14.76
N ILE A 73 16.43 16.93 15.23
CA ILE A 73 17.08 15.92 14.38
C ILE A 73 16.08 15.38 13.33
N GLN A 74 14.84 15.07 13.73
CA GLN A 74 13.79 14.65 12.79
C GLN A 74 13.47 15.73 11.74
N GLY A 75 13.47 17.01 12.13
CA GLY A 75 13.27 18.13 11.22
C GLY A 75 14.34 18.17 10.13
N ARG A 76 15.61 18.10 10.52
CA ARG A 76 16.73 18.03 9.57
C ARG A 76 16.71 16.77 8.72
N MET A 77 16.37 15.62 9.29
CA MET A 77 16.21 14.37 8.53
C MET A 77 15.17 14.54 7.42
N ARG A 78 14.03 15.19 7.71
CA ARG A 78 12.99 15.46 6.71
C ARG A 78 13.49 16.39 5.62
N GLU A 79 14.28 17.40 5.96
CA GLU A 79 14.87 18.33 4.99
C GLU A 79 15.88 17.62 4.08
N VAL A 80 16.86 16.91 4.65
CA VAL A 80 17.87 16.14 3.89
C VAL A 80 17.21 15.14 2.95
N MET A 81 16.23 14.38 3.43
CA MET A 81 15.49 13.45 2.58
C MET A 81 14.66 14.19 1.54
N GLY A 82 14.04 15.31 1.88
CA GLY A 82 13.29 16.15 0.95
C GLY A 82 14.17 16.68 -0.20
N ASP A 83 15.36 17.18 0.11
CA ASP A 83 16.35 17.61 -0.88
C ASP A 83 16.86 16.45 -1.71
N PHE A 84 17.16 15.32 -1.07
CA PHE A 84 17.55 14.11 -1.78
C PHE A 84 16.51 13.72 -2.84
N PHE A 85 15.22 13.66 -2.48
CA PHE A 85 14.16 13.33 -3.43
C PHE A 85 13.99 14.37 -4.53
N ARG A 86 14.08 15.67 -4.20
CA ARG A 86 14.01 16.75 -5.20
C ARG A 86 15.15 16.68 -6.20
N ASN A 87 16.38 16.51 -5.70
CA ASN A 87 17.60 16.51 -6.50
C ASN A 87 17.70 15.26 -7.39
N ASN A 88 17.14 14.13 -6.95
CA ASN A 88 17.12 12.88 -7.69
C ASN A 88 15.76 12.60 -8.38
N ALA A 89 14.84 13.57 -8.42
CA ALA A 89 13.52 13.40 -9.02
C ALA A 89 13.55 12.95 -10.50
N PRO A 90 14.46 13.43 -11.37
CA PRO A 90 14.55 12.95 -12.74
C PRO A 90 14.89 11.46 -12.82
N ASP A 91 15.85 11.01 -12.03
CA ASP A 91 16.30 9.63 -12.01
C ASP A 91 15.18 8.69 -11.53
N PHE A 92 14.38 9.11 -10.55
CA PHE A 92 13.20 8.36 -10.10
C PHE A 92 12.09 8.26 -11.15
N ARG A 93 11.95 9.26 -12.02
CA ARG A 93 10.99 9.19 -13.14
C ARG A 93 11.46 8.19 -14.20
N ASN A 94 12.77 8.16 -14.47
CA ASN A 94 13.38 7.31 -15.49
C ASN A 94 13.42 5.82 -15.11
N MET A 95 13.30 5.49 -13.81
CA MET A 95 13.27 4.09 -13.33
C MET A 95 12.23 3.18 -13.99
N ARG A 96 11.14 3.76 -14.50
CA ARG A 96 10.07 2.99 -15.15
C ARG A 96 10.51 2.41 -16.50
N ASP A 97 11.42 3.10 -17.18
CA ASP A 97 11.86 2.77 -18.52
C ASP A 97 13.10 1.86 -18.54
N LEU A 98 13.73 1.66 -17.38
CA LEU A 98 14.90 0.78 -17.21
C LEU A 98 14.55 -0.71 -17.29
N SER A 99 15.52 -1.53 -17.71
CA SER A 99 15.46 -2.98 -17.51
C SER A 99 15.49 -3.34 -16.02
N GLU A 100 15.18 -4.59 -15.66
CA GLU A 100 15.17 -5.03 -14.26
C GLU A 100 16.56 -4.93 -13.61
N ASP A 101 17.61 -5.31 -14.33
CA ASP A 101 18.99 -5.26 -13.85
C ASP A 101 19.45 -3.81 -13.65
N GLU A 102 19.17 -2.93 -14.61
CA GLU A 102 19.51 -1.50 -14.51
C GLU A 102 18.73 -0.82 -13.37
N ARG A 103 17.45 -1.16 -13.22
CA ARG A 103 16.62 -0.66 -12.12
C ARG A 103 17.18 -1.10 -10.77
N ARG A 104 17.60 -2.36 -10.65
CA ARG A 104 18.21 -2.88 -9.41
C ARG A 104 19.50 -2.14 -9.09
N ALA A 105 20.40 -2.00 -10.06
CA ALA A 105 21.65 -1.26 -9.87
C ALA A 105 21.39 0.21 -9.47
N GLN A 106 20.38 0.84 -10.06
CA GLN A 106 20.00 2.21 -9.70
C GLN A 106 19.42 2.28 -8.27
N PHE A 107 18.60 1.31 -7.85
CA PHE A 107 18.13 1.20 -6.48
C PHE A 107 19.26 1.03 -5.47
N ASP A 108 20.24 0.19 -5.76
CA ASP A 108 21.40 -0.02 -4.89
C ASP A 108 22.22 1.28 -4.76
N SER A 109 22.46 1.98 -5.88
CA SER A 109 23.10 3.30 -5.87
C SER A 109 22.34 4.31 -5.00
N PHE A 110 21.02 4.34 -5.13
CA PHE A 110 20.18 5.21 -4.34
C PHE A 110 20.20 4.90 -2.85
N ARG A 111 20.18 3.61 -2.52
CA ARG A 111 20.30 3.15 -1.14
C ARG A 111 21.61 3.65 -0.53
N THR A 112 22.74 3.47 -1.21
CA THR A 112 24.04 3.97 -0.73
C THR A 112 24.02 5.48 -0.53
N LYS A 113 23.51 6.26 -1.50
CA LYS A 113 23.47 7.73 -1.37
C LYS A 113 22.57 8.18 -0.21
N VAL A 114 21.46 7.49 0.05
CA VAL A 114 20.61 7.77 1.23
C VAL A 114 21.37 7.46 2.51
N GLU A 115 22.00 6.29 2.59
CA GLU A 115 22.80 5.89 3.76
C GLU A 115 23.89 6.92 4.05
N GLU A 116 24.59 7.42 3.03
CA GLU A 116 25.59 8.48 3.17
C GLU A 116 24.98 9.80 3.64
N ALA A 117 23.84 10.21 3.06
CA ALA A 117 23.17 11.46 3.42
C ALA A 117 22.64 11.46 4.86
N VAL A 118 22.20 10.30 5.35
CA VAL A 118 21.58 10.17 6.69
C VAL A 118 22.57 9.71 7.77
N ALA A 119 23.72 9.16 7.41
CA ALA A 119 24.77 8.74 8.35
C ALA A 119 25.17 9.80 9.40
N PRO A 120 25.40 11.09 9.05
CA PRO A 120 25.72 12.09 10.06
C PRO A 120 24.57 12.31 11.04
N ILE A 121 23.33 12.32 10.55
CA ILE A 121 22.14 12.48 11.38
C ILE A 121 21.97 11.29 12.32
N GLN A 122 22.24 10.07 11.84
CA GLN A 122 22.17 8.87 12.66
C GLN A 122 23.19 8.91 13.81
N LYS A 123 24.40 9.43 13.60
CA LYS A 123 25.38 9.60 14.68
C LYS A 123 24.87 10.55 15.76
N GLU A 124 24.22 11.64 15.37
CA GLU A 124 23.64 12.58 16.32
C GLU A 124 22.51 11.94 17.15
N VAL A 125 21.69 11.07 16.54
CA VAL A 125 20.71 10.26 17.28
C VAL A 125 21.42 9.37 18.31
N ASP A 126 22.49 8.72 17.91
CA ASP A 126 23.23 7.77 18.76
C ASP A 126 23.93 8.45 19.95
N GLU A 127 24.27 9.73 19.82
CA GLU A 127 24.83 10.59 20.88
C GLU A 127 23.75 11.09 21.86
N VAL A 128 22.51 11.28 21.40
CA VAL A 128 21.39 11.70 22.26
C VAL A 128 20.86 10.52 23.09
N LEU A 129 20.87 9.31 22.54
CA LEU A 129 20.31 8.12 23.19
C LEU A 129 21.33 7.37 24.06
N LEU A 130 20.91 6.99 25.26
CA LEU A 130 21.68 6.12 26.14
C LEU A 130 21.78 4.70 25.56
N PRO A 131 22.79 3.89 25.95
CA PRO A 131 22.96 2.53 25.42
C PRO A 131 21.71 1.65 25.53
N HIS A 132 21.02 1.67 26.69
CA HIS A 132 19.81 0.88 26.89
C HIS A 132 18.63 1.39 26.02
N GLN A 133 18.54 2.71 25.78
CA GLN A 133 17.52 3.30 24.90
C GLN A 133 17.76 2.90 23.44
N LYS A 134 19.01 2.83 23.00
CA LYS A 134 19.36 2.35 21.65
C LYS A 134 18.98 0.88 21.46
N GLU A 135 19.31 0.04 22.42
CA GLU A 135 18.92 -1.37 22.40
C GLU A 135 17.40 -1.53 22.37
N ARG A 136 16.69 -0.80 23.24
CA ARG A 136 15.24 -0.87 23.28
C ARG A 136 14.60 -0.33 22.00
N LEU A 137 15.09 0.77 21.45
CA LEU A 137 14.62 1.31 20.16
C LEU A 137 14.81 0.29 19.04
N LYS A 138 15.92 -0.45 19.00
CA LYS A 138 16.15 -1.54 18.05
C LYS A 138 15.10 -2.66 18.18
N GLN A 139 14.74 -3.04 19.41
CA GLN A 139 13.67 -4.01 19.65
C GLN A 139 12.32 -3.49 19.13
N ILE A 140 11.98 -2.22 19.39
CA ILE A 140 10.75 -1.60 18.92
C ILE A 140 10.75 -1.52 17.38
N GLN A 141 11.87 -1.19 16.75
CA GLN A 141 12.00 -1.22 15.29
C GLN A 141 11.71 -2.60 14.71
N ASN A 142 12.24 -3.66 15.33
CA ASN A 142 11.98 -5.04 14.90
C ASN A 142 10.49 -5.37 15.03
N GLN A 143 9.85 -5.02 16.14
CA GLN A 143 8.41 -5.22 16.35
C GLN A 143 7.57 -4.43 15.33
N ALA A 144 7.91 -3.17 15.08
CA ALA A 144 7.23 -2.32 14.12
C ALA A 144 7.34 -2.87 12.69
N ARG A 145 8.54 -3.36 12.31
CA ARG A 145 8.77 -4.04 11.02
C ARG A 145 7.92 -5.30 10.89
N MET A 146 7.89 -6.16 11.91
CA MET A 146 7.04 -7.36 11.89
C MET A 146 5.56 -7.01 11.75
N ARG A 147 5.08 -5.99 12.46
CA ARG A 147 3.69 -5.52 12.37
C ARG A 147 3.34 -4.94 11.00
N GLY A 148 4.25 -4.18 10.40
CA GLY A 148 4.00 -3.46 9.14
C GLY A 148 4.24 -4.29 7.88
N GLN A 149 5.27 -5.12 7.87
CA GLN A 149 5.69 -5.92 6.71
C GLN A 149 5.24 -7.38 6.79
N GLY A 150 4.80 -7.84 7.97
CA GLY A 150 4.53 -9.24 8.24
C GLY A 150 5.77 -10.00 8.75
N THR A 151 5.50 -11.10 9.45
CA THR A 151 6.53 -11.93 10.10
C THR A 151 7.54 -12.51 9.11
N SER A 152 7.07 -13.07 8.00
CA SER A 152 7.94 -13.67 6.98
C SER A 152 8.90 -12.64 6.38
N GLN A 153 8.40 -11.48 5.95
CA GLN A 153 9.24 -10.42 5.37
C GLN A 153 10.28 -9.89 6.36
N ALA A 154 9.90 -9.70 7.63
CA ALA A 154 10.81 -9.24 8.68
C ALA A 154 11.91 -10.26 9.04
N LEU A 155 11.62 -11.56 8.91
CA LEU A 155 12.57 -12.64 9.17
C LEU A 155 13.43 -13.03 7.95
N THR A 156 13.07 -12.57 6.75
CA THR A 156 13.81 -12.90 5.52
C THR A 156 14.68 -11.75 5.00
N SER A 157 14.61 -10.57 5.64
CA SER A 157 15.35 -9.38 5.19
C SER A 157 15.84 -8.50 6.35
N GLY A 158 16.93 -7.78 6.11
CA GLY A 158 17.49 -6.79 7.03
C GLY A 158 18.23 -7.38 8.23
N THR A 159 18.59 -6.49 9.16
CA THR A 159 19.47 -6.78 10.30
C THR A 159 18.95 -7.89 11.22
N LEU A 160 17.63 -8.03 11.36
CA LEU A 160 17.03 -9.08 12.18
C LEU A 160 17.28 -10.47 11.59
N ALA A 161 17.17 -10.63 10.27
CA ALA A 161 17.43 -11.89 9.59
C ALA A 161 18.93 -12.28 9.71
N GLU A 162 19.82 -11.29 9.59
CA GLU A 162 21.26 -11.46 9.76
C GLU A 162 21.63 -11.85 11.19
N GLU A 163 21.08 -11.17 12.20
CA GLU A 163 21.32 -11.44 13.62
C GLU A 163 20.79 -12.82 14.06
N LEU A 164 19.69 -13.25 13.47
CA LEU A 164 19.13 -14.59 13.70
C LEU A 164 19.83 -15.69 12.90
N GLY A 165 20.72 -15.32 11.97
CA GLY A 165 21.44 -16.28 11.13
C GLY A 165 20.51 -17.07 10.21
N ILE A 166 19.45 -16.45 9.70
CA ILE A 166 18.46 -17.14 8.86
C ILE A 166 19.11 -17.57 7.54
N THR A 167 19.16 -18.89 7.31
CA THR A 167 19.77 -19.47 6.10
C THR A 167 18.88 -19.27 4.88
N ASP A 168 19.44 -19.43 3.68
CA ASP A 168 18.65 -19.29 2.46
C ASP A 168 17.57 -20.38 2.35
N GLU A 169 17.84 -21.59 2.83
CA GLU A 169 16.83 -22.65 2.93
C GLU A 169 15.69 -22.27 3.89
N GLN A 170 15.99 -21.57 4.99
CA GLN A 170 14.97 -21.06 5.90
C GLN A 170 14.17 -19.92 5.26
N LYS A 171 14.82 -19.03 4.50
CA LYS A 171 14.11 -17.97 3.76
C LYS A 171 13.12 -18.54 2.74
N GLU A 172 13.51 -19.57 1.99
CA GLU A 172 12.62 -20.24 1.05
C GLU A 172 11.43 -20.89 1.76
N LYS A 173 11.67 -21.58 2.88
CA LYS A 173 10.58 -22.16 3.69
C LYS A 173 9.64 -21.10 4.25
N LEU A 174 10.16 -19.98 4.76
CA LEU A 174 9.35 -18.87 5.26
C LEU A 174 8.43 -18.29 4.18
N ARG A 175 8.97 -18.11 2.95
CA ARG A 175 8.18 -17.65 1.79
C ARG A 175 7.09 -18.65 1.40
N ALA A 176 7.39 -19.94 1.41
CA ALA A 176 6.42 -20.99 1.10
C ALA A 176 5.27 -21.02 2.12
N VAL A 177 5.61 -20.98 3.42
CA VAL A 177 4.61 -20.91 4.51
C VAL A 177 3.77 -19.65 4.40
N GLU A 178 4.37 -18.50 4.07
CA GLU A 178 3.63 -17.27 3.86
C GLU A 178 2.60 -17.39 2.73
N GLN A 179 2.95 -18.03 1.61
CA GLN A 179 2.02 -18.25 0.49
C GLN A 179 0.85 -19.16 0.89
N GLU A 180 1.13 -20.22 1.65
CA GLU A 180 0.11 -21.13 2.17
C GLU A 180 -0.85 -20.40 3.12
N VAL A 181 -0.31 -19.67 4.10
CA VAL A 181 -1.10 -18.88 5.06
C VAL A 181 -1.92 -17.81 4.34
N GLN A 182 -1.38 -17.14 3.32
CA GLN A 182 -2.14 -16.16 2.53
C GLN A 182 -3.31 -16.82 1.78
N ALA A 183 -3.10 -18.00 1.20
CA ALA A 183 -4.17 -18.73 0.52
C ALA A 183 -5.29 -19.17 1.47
N GLU A 184 -4.94 -19.63 2.68
CA GLU A 184 -5.91 -19.97 3.73
C GLU A 184 -6.67 -18.74 4.23
N LEU A 185 -5.95 -17.64 4.48
CA LEU A 185 -6.55 -16.38 4.92
C LEU A 185 -7.57 -15.85 3.90
N LEU A 186 -7.29 -15.94 2.61
CA LEU A 186 -8.24 -15.52 1.56
C LEU A 186 -9.54 -16.33 1.61
N LYS A 187 -9.45 -17.65 1.77
CA LYS A 187 -10.62 -18.53 1.90
C LYS A 187 -11.43 -18.20 3.14
N GLU A 188 -10.75 -17.97 4.26
CA GLU A 188 -11.42 -17.66 5.52
C GLU A 188 -12.08 -16.28 5.51
N ILE A 189 -11.44 -15.28 4.89
CA ILE A 189 -12.04 -13.95 4.67
C ILE A 189 -13.31 -14.06 3.82
N GLU A 190 -13.30 -14.88 2.76
CA GLU A 190 -14.48 -15.10 1.92
C GLU A 190 -15.63 -15.73 2.71
N ARG A 191 -15.32 -16.74 3.53
CA ARG A 191 -16.27 -17.38 4.44
C ARG A 191 -16.86 -16.36 5.41
N LEU A 192 -16.01 -15.61 6.11
CA LEU A 192 -16.44 -14.57 7.05
C LEU A 192 -17.27 -13.46 6.39
N ARG A 193 -16.96 -13.07 5.16
CA ARG A 193 -17.76 -12.11 4.37
C ARG A 193 -19.15 -12.65 4.06
N THR A 194 -19.25 -13.94 3.77
CA THR A 194 -20.54 -14.61 3.51
C THR A 194 -21.38 -14.66 4.78
N ASP A 195 -20.79 -15.15 5.89
CA ASP A 195 -21.45 -15.18 7.20
C ASP A 195 -21.91 -13.78 7.64
N ALA A 196 -21.08 -12.76 7.45
CA ALA A 196 -21.42 -11.38 7.78
C ALA A 196 -22.58 -10.86 6.92
N ARG A 197 -22.60 -11.19 5.62
CA ARG A 197 -23.69 -10.81 4.72
C ARG A 197 -25.01 -11.43 5.18
N GLU A 198 -25.02 -12.72 5.52
CA GLU A 198 -26.23 -13.41 5.98
C GLU A 198 -26.78 -12.77 7.25
N LYS A 199 -25.93 -12.53 8.25
CA LYS A 199 -26.33 -11.84 9.50
C LYS A 199 -26.91 -10.45 9.26
N VAL A 200 -26.38 -9.71 8.29
CA VAL A 200 -26.95 -8.40 7.92
C VAL A 200 -28.33 -8.55 7.26
N LEU A 201 -28.52 -9.58 6.43
CA LEU A 201 -29.80 -9.85 5.76
C LEU A 201 -30.89 -10.37 6.71
N GLU A 202 -30.52 -10.94 7.85
CA GLU A 202 -31.48 -11.36 8.89
C GLU A 202 -32.26 -10.19 9.49
N VAL A 203 -31.67 -8.99 9.53
CA VAL A 203 -32.32 -7.76 10.03
C VAL A 203 -33.48 -7.31 9.15
N LEU A 204 -33.49 -7.72 7.88
CA LEU A 204 -34.54 -7.37 6.94
C LEU A 204 -35.85 -8.10 7.25
N THR A 205 -36.99 -7.54 6.84
CA THR A 205 -38.25 -8.29 6.88
C THR A 205 -38.25 -9.41 5.81
N PRO A 206 -39.12 -10.42 5.94
CA PRO A 206 -39.26 -11.45 4.90
C PRO A 206 -39.49 -10.88 3.51
N GLU A 207 -40.33 -9.84 3.37
CA GLU A 207 -40.65 -9.20 2.09
C GLU A 207 -39.44 -8.47 1.51
N GLN A 208 -38.64 -7.82 2.36
CA GLN A 208 -37.41 -7.13 1.96
C GLN A 208 -36.34 -8.12 1.50
N ARG A 209 -36.23 -9.30 2.13
CA ARG A 209 -35.31 -10.36 1.70
C ARG A 209 -35.66 -10.92 0.32
N GLU A 210 -36.95 -11.14 0.06
CA GLU A 210 -37.38 -11.61 -1.26
C GLU A 210 -37.10 -10.57 -2.35
N LYS A 211 -37.40 -9.29 -2.08
CA LYS A 211 -37.04 -8.21 -3.01
C LYS A 211 -35.53 -8.12 -3.24
N TYR A 212 -34.72 -8.28 -2.20
CA TYR A 212 -33.26 -8.31 -2.30
C TYR A 212 -32.79 -9.45 -3.21
N LYS A 213 -33.30 -10.68 -3.03
CA LYS A 213 -32.97 -11.83 -3.89
C LYS A 213 -33.31 -11.57 -5.36
N THR A 214 -34.50 -11.02 -5.64
CA THR A 214 -34.90 -10.65 -7.01
C THR A 214 -33.97 -9.60 -7.62
N MET A 215 -33.55 -8.60 -6.83
CA MET A 215 -32.66 -7.54 -7.31
C MET A 215 -31.22 -8.02 -7.53
N MET A 216 -30.72 -8.93 -6.70
CA MET A 216 -29.35 -9.44 -6.83
C MET A 216 -29.21 -10.50 -7.91
N GLY A 217 -30.29 -11.22 -8.23
CA GLY A 217 -30.27 -12.30 -9.21
C GLY A 217 -29.33 -13.44 -8.81
N SER A 218 -28.95 -14.25 -9.80
CA SER A 218 -27.98 -15.33 -9.58
C SER A 218 -26.58 -14.76 -9.36
N PRO A 219 -25.82 -15.29 -8.39
CA PRO A 219 -24.43 -14.89 -8.22
C PRO A 219 -23.64 -15.20 -9.50
N ILE A 220 -22.77 -14.29 -9.89
CA ILE A 220 -21.78 -14.50 -10.93
C ILE A 220 -20.40 -14.53 -10.28
N GLU A 221 -19.56 -15.45 -10.73
CA GLU A 221 -18.14 -15.35 -10.47
C GLU A 221 -17.60 -14.24 -11.35
N PHE A 222 -17.38 -13.08 -10.76
CA PHE A 222 -16.49 -12.12 -11.38
C PHE A 222 -15.13 -12.82 -11.48
N SER A 223 -14.57 -12.88 -12.69
CA SER A 223 -13.14 -13.18 -12.78
C SER A 223 -12.44 -12.27 -11.77
N GLN A 224 -11.32 -12.71 -11.19
CA GLN A 224 -10.39 -11.81 -10.52
C GLN A 224 -9.80 -10.86 -11.57
N GLY A 225 -10.68 -10.05 -12.17
CA GLY A 225 -10.40 -8.90 -12.95
C GLY A 225 -9.68 -8.01 -11.98
N ARG A 226 -8.37 -8.01 -12.17
CA ARG A 226 -7.51 -6.86 -12.06
C ARG A 226 -8.29 -5.61 -12.43
N GLY A 227 -9.05 -5.10 -11.47
CA GLY A 227 -9.57 -3.75 -11.50
C GLY A 227 -8.37 -2.83 -11.67
N PRO A 228 -8.57 -1.56 -12.06
CA PRO A 228 -7.50 -0.58 -12.16
C PRO A 228 -6.85 -0.38 -10.78
N GLY A 229 -5.93 -1.28 -10.39
CA GLY A 229 -5.38 -1.38 -9.04
C GLY A 229 -4.95 -2.77 -8.53
N GLY A 230 -5.25 -3.89 -9.20
CA GLY A 230 -4.96 -5.24 -8.64
C GLY A 230 -4.09 -6.15 -9.51
N ARG A 231 -2.76 -5.96 -9.55
CA ARG A 231 -1.84 -6.99 -10.10
C ARG A 231 -1.43 -7.90 -8.94
N GLY A 232 -2.03 -9.09 -8.85
CA GLY A 232 -1.59 -10.13 -7.93
C GLY A 232 -0.14 -10.55 -8.23
N PRO A 233 0.60 -11.05 -7.24
CA PRO A 233 1.97 -11.50 -7.43
C PRO A 233 1.97 -12.88 -8.09
N GLY A 234 2.53 -13.01 -9.30
CA GLY A 234 2.73 -14.32 -9.94
C GLY A 234 2.46 -14.39 -11.43
N GLY A 235 3.00 -13.46 -12.22
CA GLY A 235 2.88 -13.48 -13.69
C GLY A 235 4.22 -13.64 -14.38
N ALA A 236 4.96 -14.70 -14.08
CA ALA A 236 6.09 -15.14 -14.90
C ALA A 236 5.63 -16.20 -15.91
N ALA A 237 6.15 -16.07 -17.13
CA ALA A 237 6.18 -17.04 -18.23
C ALA A 237 4.91 -17.21 -19.08
N GLY A 238 5.03 -16.87 -20.37
CA GLY A 238 4.10 -17.38 -21.39
C GLY A 238 4.10 -16.67 -22.73
N GLY A 239 5.16 -16.85 -23.53
CA GLY A 239 5.00 -16.94 -24.99
C GLY A 239 5.03 -15.65 -25.80
N ARG A 240 6.25 -15.24 -26.19
CA ARG A 240 6.46 -14.72 -27.56
C ARG A 240 6.08 -15.83 -28.55
N GLY A 241 5.20 -15.51 -29.49
CA GLY A 241 4.90 -16.32 -30.67
C GLY A 241 4.62 -15.40 -31.89
N PRO A 242 4.96 -15.82 -33.11
CA PRO A 242 5.64 -14.96 -34.08
C PRO A 242 4.76 -14.52 -35.26
N GLY A 243 5.13 -13.36 -35.84
CA GLY A 243 5.04 -13.11 -37.28
C GLY A 243 3.67 -12.81 -37.89
N ALA A 244 3.48 -11.57 -38.33
CA ALA A 244 2.82 -11.27 -39.60
C ALA A 244 3.39 -9.97 -40.17
N ALA A 245 4.27 -10.12 -41.16
CA ALA A 245 4.66 -9.06 -42.07
C ALA A 245 3.48 -8.73 -43.00
N GLY A 246 3.34 -7.47 -43.37
CA GLY A 246 2.57 -7.09 -44.57
C GLY A 246 1.90 -5.72 -44.49
N GLY A 247 2.29 -4.83 -45.42
CA GLY A 247 1.36 -3.81 -45.90
C GLY A 247 1.78 -2.36 -45.74
N THR A 248 2.78 -1.93 -46.51
CA THR A 248 2.85 -0.56 -47.03
C THR A 248 1.51 -0.10 -47.62
N GLN A 249 1.02 1.06 -47.19
CA GLN A 249 0.24 1.96 -48.05
C GLN A 249 0.37 3.41 -47.55
N ARG A 250 1.22 4.16 -48.24
CA ARG A 250 1.20 5.63 -48.25
C ARG A 250 -0.14 6.07 -48.85
N GLY A 251 -0.86 6.95 -48.15
CA GLY A 251 -2.06 7.59 -48.67
C GLY A 251 -1.75 8.54 -49.82
N PRO A 252 -2.70 8.77 -50.75
CA PRO A 252 -2.46 9.57 -51.95
C PRO A 252 -2.51 11.07 -51.66
N GLU A 253 -1.53 11.79 -52.22
CA GLU A 253 -1.49 13.25 -52.32
C GLU A 253 -2.67 13.77 -53.17
N ARG A 254 -3.29 14.87 -52.71
CA ARG A 254 -4.27 15.64 -53.48
C ARG A 254 -3.54 16.63 -54.40
N PRO A 255 -3.96 16.81 -55.66
CA PRO A 255 -3.32 17.76 -56.56
C PRO A 255 -3.74 19.21 -56.22
N ALA A 256 -2.76 20.12 -56.20
CA ALA A 256 -2.99 21.55 -56.25
C ALA A 256 -3.19 21.99 -57.71
N SER A 257 -4.34 22.59 -57.97
CA SER A 257 -4.63 23.40 -59.16
C SER A 257 -3.79 24.68 -59.16
N GLY A 258 -3.28 25.06 -60.33
CA GLY A 258 -2.49 26.27 -60.54
C GLY A 258 -3.27 27.59 -60.36
N ASP A 259 -2.53 28.63 -60.03
CA ASP A 259 -2.09 29.68 -60.98
C ASP A 259 -0.62 30.04 -60.66
#